data_AF-A0A133U740-F1
#
_entry.id   AF-A0A133U740-F1
#
_cell.length_a   1.000
_cell.length_b   1.000
_cell.length_c   1.000
_cell.angle_alpha   90.00
_cell.angle_beta   90.00
_cell.angle_gamma   90.00
#
_symmetry.space_group_name_H-M   'P 1'
#
loop_
_entity.id
_entity.type
_entity.pdbx_description
1 polymer ?
#
loop_
_entity_poly.entity_id
_entity_poly.type
_entity_poly.pdbx_seq_one_letter_code
_entity_poly.pdbx_strand_id
1 'polypeptide(L)'
;MKIPEEETKEFHEVYEPLLAFANKELSVLEEVVDPDPAGWKRYVEDLGRVRDELYDNPGVIDKFIDENPEEFGPKRLKMVRKWREHFLRGRFFIVKYLKKYTVFSEFRGSP
;
A
#
# COMPACT_ATOMS: atom_id res chain seq x y z
N MET A 1 -9.02 -1.58 16.13
CA MET A 1 -8.51 -2.93 15.77
C MET A 1 -7.06 -2.98 16.21
N LYS A 2 -6.64 -3.91 17.07
CA LYS A 2 -5.22 -4.16 17.34
C LYS A 2 -4.81 -5.32 16.44
N ILE A 3 -4.00 -5.02 15.43
CA ILE A 3 -3.40 -6.07 14.59
C ILE A 3 -2.30 -6.72 15.45
N PRO A 4 -2.18 -8.06 15.46
CA PRO A 4 -1.06 -8.74 16.11
C PRO A 4 0.29 -8.20 15.60
N GLU A 5 1.30 -8.17 16.46
CA GLU A 5 2.62 -7.64 16.12
C GLU A 5 3.25 -8.41 14.94
N GLU A 6 3.07 -9.72 14.90
CA GLU A 6 3.56 -10.58 13.82
C GLU A 6 2.90 -10.25 12.47
N GLU A 7 1.58 -10.04 12.45
CA GLU A 7 0.86 -9.62 11.23
C GLU A 7 1.28 -8.22 10.79
N THR A 8 1.53 -7.32 11.74
CA THR A 8 2.03 -5.97 11.45
C THR A 8 3.41 -6.05 10.80
N LYS A 9 4.31 -6.86 11.37
CA LYS A 9 5.64 -7.07 10.81
C LYS A 9 5.60 -7.67 9.40
N GLU A 10 4.81 -8.71 9.18
CA GLU A 10 4.67 -9.35 7.86
C GLU A 10 4.12 -8.38 6.80
N PHE A 11 3.22 -7.47 7.20
CA PHE A 11 2.76 -6.40 6.31
C PHE A 11 3.90 -5.46 5.91
N HIS A 12 4.67 -4.94 6.87
CA HIS A 12 5.76 -3.99 6.61
C HIS A 12 6.89 -4.59 5.76
N GLU A 13 7.26 -5.85 6.03
CA GLU A 13 8.28 -6.59 5.25
C GLU A 13 7.95 -6.72 3.75
N VAL A 14 6.68 -6.55 3.37
CA VAL A 14 6.22 -6.64 1.98
C VAL A 14 5.83 -5.27 1.43
N TYR A 15 5.20 -4.44 2.25
CA TYR A 15 4.69 -3.14 1.84
C TYR A 15 5.80 -2.10 1.62
N GLU A 16 6.86 -2.10 2.45
CA GLU A 16 7.96 -1.15 2.30
C GLU A 16 8.77 -1.37 1.00
N PRO A 17 9.16 -2.62 0.64
CA PRO A 17 9.80 -2.86 -0.65
C PRO A 17 8.90 -2.55 -1.85
N LEU A 18 7.58 -2.77 -1.74
CA LEU A 18 6.62 -2.38 -2.77
C LEU A 18 6.60 -0.86 -2.98
N LEU A 19 6.62 -0.06 -1.91
CA LEU A 19 6.70 1.40 -2.02
C LEU A 19 8.03 1.85 -2.60
N ALA A 20 9.15 1.24 -2.20
CA ALA A 20 10.47 1.54 -2.76
C ALA A 20 10.50 1.24 -4.28
N PHE A 21 9.97 0.09 -4.68
CA PHE A 21 9.82 -0.28 -6.09
C PHE A 21 8.91 0.70 -6.84
N ALA A 22 7.77 1.09 -6.25
CA ALA A 22 6.86 2.05 -6.85
C ALA A 22 7.51 3.43 -7.03
N ASN A 23 8.28 3.90 -6.05
CA ASN A 23 9.02 5.15 -6.18
C ASN A 23 10.03 5.09 -7.33
N LYS A 24 10.73 3.96 -7.48
CA LYS A 24 11.69 3.75 -8.58
C LYS A 24 11.00 3.74 -9.95
N GLU A 25 9.90 2.99 -10.08
CA GLU A 25 9.16 2.86 -11.34
C GLU A 25 8.46 4.15 -11.78
N LEU A 26 7.95 4.93 -10.82
CA LEU A 26 7.14 6.12 -11.08
C LEU A 26 7.93 7.43 -10.90
N SER A 27 9.17 7.37 -10.41
CA SER A 27 10.04 8.52 -10.14
C SER A 27 9.36 9.62 -9.30
N VAL A 28 8.61 9.21 -8.26
CA VAL A 28 7.79 10.15 -7.45
C VAL A 28 8.65 11.10 -6.62
N LEU A 29 9.73 10.56 -6.05
CA LEU A 29 10.67 11.28 -5.20
C LEU A 29 12.09 11.09 -5.74
N GLU A 30 12.80 12.20 -5.90
CA GLU A 30 14.22 12.22 -6.27
C GLU A 30 15.12 11.81 -5.09
N GLU A 31 14.74 12.20 -3.88
CA GLU A 31 15.44 11.87 -2.63
C GLU A 31 14.45 11.44 -1.55
N VAL A 32 14.74 10.33 -0.87
CA VAL A 32 14.00 9.88 0.30
C VAL A 32 14.68 10.42 1.55
N VAL A 33 13.93 11.13 2.39
CA VAL A 33 14.44 11.67 3.65
C VAL A 33 14.59 10.55 4.68
N ASP A 34 15.66 10.61 5.47
CA ASP A 34 15.88 9.69 6.59
C ASP A 34 14.75 9.84 7.64
N PRO A 35 14.15 8.74 8.12
CA PRO A 35 13.13 8.76 9.17
C PRO A 35 13.65 9.15 10.58
N ASP A 36 14.63 10.05 10.68
CA ASP A 36 15.10 10.61 11.94
C ASP A 36 14.01 11.50 12.61
N PRO A 37 14.13 11.83 13.91
CA PRO A 37 13.11 12.62 14.59
C PRO A 37 12.81 14.00 13.98
N ALA A 38 13.79 14.62 13.30
CA ALA A 38 13.63 15.93 12.65
C ALA A 38 13.03 15.80 11.24
N GLY A 39 13.32 14.70 10.54
CA GLY A 39 12.85 14.37 9.20
C GLY A 39 11.52 13.60 9.17
N TRP A 40 11.08 13.04 10.30
CA TRP A 40 9.93 12.12 10.38
C TRP A 40 8.66 12.64 9.70
N LYS A 41 8.33 13.92 9.90
CA LYS A 41 7.14 14.52 9.27
C LYS A 41 7.24 14.47 7.75
N ARG A 42 8.38 14.88 7.19
CA ARG A 42 8.61 14.89 5.74
C ARG A 42 8.66 13.47 5.19
N TYR A 43 9.32 12.55 5.89
CA TYR A 43 9.34 11.13 5.53
C TYR A 43 7.91 10.55 5.38
N VAL A 44 7.03 10.84 6.34
CA VAL A 44 5.62 10.39 6.28
C VAL A 44 4.86 11.02 5.12
N GLU A 45 5.07 12.31 4.84
CA GLU A 45 4.47 13.00 3.69
C GLU A 45 4.95 12.41 2.36
N ASP A 46 6.25 12.15 2.24
CA ASP A 46 6.89 11.57 1.06
C ASP A 46 6.40 10.13 0.81
N LEU A 47 6.32 9.28 1.84
CA LEU A 47 5.68 7.97 1.73
C LEU A 47 4.22 8.06 1.30
N GLY A 48 3.49 9.06 1.81
CA GLY A 48 2.11 9.33 1.42
C GLY A 48 1.99 9.58 -0.08
N ARG A 49 2.89 10.38 -0.65
CA ARG A 49 2.92 10.70 -2.09
C ARG A 49 3.20 9.46 -2.93
N VAL A 50 4.20 8.66 -2.57
CA VAL A 50 4.53 7.41 -3.28
C VAL A 50 3.36 6.44 -3.25
N ARG A 51 2.72 6.29 -2.09
CA ARG A 51 1.54 5.44 -1.92
C ARG A 51 0.38 5.90 -2.80
N ASP A 52 0.11 7.19 -2.80
CA ASP A 52 -1.03 7.73 -3.56
C ASP A 52 -0.80 7.50 -5.07
N GLU A 53 0.43 7.73 -5.56
CA GLU A 53 0.79 7.45 -6.96
C GLU A 53 0.75 5.95 -7.31
N LEU A 54 1.18 5.07 -6.39
CA LEU A 54 1.04 3.61 -6.54
C LEU A 54 -0.43 3.20 -6.72
N TYR A 55 -1.34 3.80 -5.96
CA TYR A 55 -2.77 3.48 -6.05
C TYR A 55 -3.46 4.11 -7.25
N ASP A 56 -2.92 5.20 -7.80
CA ASP A 56 -3.37 5.74 -9.08
C ASP A 56 -2.80 4.94 -10.27
N ASN A 57 -1.69 4.21 -10.07
CA ASN A 57 -1.06 3.32 -11.06
C ASN A 57 -0.93 1.86 -10.56
N PRO A 58 -2.05 1.15 -10.30
CA PRO A 58 -2.01 -0.16 -9.65
C PRO A 58 -1.26 -1.23 -10.47
N GLY A 59 -1.07 -1.01 -11.78
CA GLY A 59 -0.25 -1.83 -12.68
C GLY A 59 1.18 -2.08 -12.17
N VAL A 60 1.74 -1.15 -11.39
CA VAL A 60 3.05 -1.29 -10.76
C VAL A 60 3.10 -2.48 -9.79
N ILE A 61 1.98 -2.84 -9.17
CA ILE A 61 1.89 -4.02 -8.30
C ILE A 61 2.05 -5.31 -9.10
N ASP A 62 1.55 -5.38 -10.36
CA ASP A 62 1.78 -6.56 -11.20
C ASP A 62 3.25 -6.68 -11.54
N LYS A 63 3.88 -5.58 -11.97
CA LYS A 63 5.32 -5.55 -12.27
C LYS A 63 6.15 -6.00 -11.07
N PHE A 64 5.83 -5.53 -9.86
CA PHE A 64 6.51 -5.94 -8.64
C PHE A 64 6.40 -7.45 -8.39
N ILE A 65 5.22 -8.04 -8.64
CA ILE A 65 5.00 -9.49 -8.51
C ILE A 65 5.78 -10.28 -9.57
N ASP A 66 5.81 -9.77 -10.80
CA ASP A 66 6.44 -10.44 -11.95
C ASP A 66 7.96 -10.36 -11.90
N GLU A 67 8.52 -9.21 -11.55
CA GLU A 67 9.97 -9.00 -11.41
C GLU A 67 10.50 -9.59 -10.10
N ASN A 68 9.69 -9.59 -9.04
CA ASN A 68 10.02 -10.12 -7.72
C ASN A 68 11.43 -9.71 -7.22
N PRO A 69 11.72 -8.39 -7.11
CA PRO A 69 13.08 -7.90 -6.83
C PRO A 69 13.64 -8.37 -5.48
N GLU A 70 12.78 -8.66 -4.51
CA GLU A 70 13.14 -9.13 -3.17
C GLU A 70 13.16 -10.66 -3.05
N GLU A 71 13.02 -11.38 -4.18
CA GLU A 71 12.98 -12.85 -4.23
C GLU A 71 11.98 -13.47 -3.25
N PHE A 72 10.81 -12.84 -3.09
CA PHE A 72 9.80 -13.29 -2.16
C PHE A 72 9.29 -14.69 -2.47
N GLY A 73 9.10 -15.48 -1.41
CA GLY A 73 8.49 -16.79 -1.51
C GLY A 73 7.00 -16.74 -1.87
N PRO A 74 6.40 -17.89 -2.27
CA PRO A 74 5.03 -17.95 -2.78
C PRO A 74 3.95 -17.38 -1.83
N LYS A 75 4.16 -17.49 -0.51
CA LYS A 75 3.23 -16.97 0.50
C LYS A 75 3.12 -15.44 0.40
N ARG A 76 4.26 -14.73 0.35
CA ARG A 76 4.32 -13.26 0.29
C ARG A 76 3.84 -12.75 -1.06
N LEU A 77 4.25 -13.39 -2.17
CA LEU A 77 3.73 -13.03 -3.50
C LEU A 77 2.21 -13.20 -3.61
N LYS A 78 1.65 -14.25 -3.01
CA LYS A 78 0.19 -14.43 -2.94
C LYS A 78 -0.50 -13.33 -2.13
N MET A 79 0.15 -12.80 -1.09
CA MET A 79 -0.39 -11.68 -0.31
C MET A 79 -0.47 -10.41 -1.16
N VAL A 80 0.61 -10.03 -1.85
CA VAL A 80 0.64 -8.86 -2.74
C VAL A 80 -0.36 -9.01 -3.88
N ARG A 81 -0.45 -10.20 -4.46
CA ARG A 81 -1.43 -10.50 -5.52
C ARG A 81 -2.86 -10.25 -5.05
N LYS A 82 -3.22 -10.66 -3.84
CA LYS A 82 -4.54 -10.37 -3.27
C LYS A 82 -4.79 -8.87 -3.09
N TRP A 83 -3.76 -8.08 -2.73
CA TRP A 83 -3.90 -6.64 -2.66
C TRP A 83 -4.30 -6.07 -4.01
N ARG A 84 -3.68 -6.55 -5.09
CA ARG A 84 -4.03 -6.13 -6.45
C ARG A 84 -5.39 -6.65 -6.92
N GLU A 85 -5.69 -7.93 -6.73
CA GLU A 85 -6.95 -8.56 -7.17
C GLU A 85 -8.18 -7.95 -6.50
N HIS A 86 -8.05 -7.49 -5.25
CA HIS A 86 -9.14 -6.90 -4.47
C HIS A 86 -9.04 -5.38 -4.33
N PHE A 87 -8.13 -4.73 -5.07
CA PHE A 87 -7.97 -3.30 -5.03
C PHE A 87 -9.19 -2.59 -5.65
N LEU A 88 -9.75 -1.62 -4.92
CA LEU A 88 -10.81 -0.74 -5.41
C LEU A 88 -10.43 0.71 -5.11
N ARG A 89 -10.29 1.52 -6.16
CA ARG A 89 -10.06 2.97 -6.04
C ARG A 89 -11.40 3.69 -6.00
N GLY A 90 -11.62 4.48 -4.96
CA GLY A 90 -12.84 5.26 -4.83
C GLY A 90 -12.97 5.93 -3.47
N ARG A 91 -14.10 6.61 -3.27
CA ARG A 91 -14.51 7.12 -1.96
C ARG A 91 -15.53 6.16 -1.38
N PHE A 92 -15.29 5.68 -0.18
CA PHE A 92 -16.16 4.72 0.49
C PHE A 92 -16.59 5.26 1.86
N PHE A 93 -17.84 5.00 2.23
CA PHE A 93 -18.35 5.24 3.58
C PHE A 93 -18.59 3.93 4.30
N ILE A 94 -18.32 3.91 5.59
CA ILE A 94 -18.72 2.80 6.46
C ILE A 94 -20.23 2.93 6.70
N VAL A 95 -21.01 1.96 6.21
CA VAL A 95 -22.47 1.90 6.44
C VAL A 95 -22.78 1.09 7.69
N LYS A 96 -21.98 0.06 7.98
CA LYS A 96 -22.19 -0.81 9.13
C LYS A 96 -20.88 -1.41 9.63
N TYR A 97 -20.65 -1.36 10.93
CA TYR A 97 -19.54 -2.03 11.59
C TYR A 97 -20.06 -3.27 12.34
N LEU A 98 -19.63 -4.47 11.95
CA LEU A 98 -20.04 -5.74 12.56
C LEU A 98 -18.85 -6.41 13.26
N LYS A 99 -19.15 -7.39 14.11
CA LYS A 99 -18.12 -8.13 14.86
C LYS A 99 -17.06 -8.79 13.97
N LYS A 100 -17.44 -9.26 12.77
CA LYS A 100 -16.55 -9.99 11.84
C LYS A 100 -16.06 -9.17 10.65
N TYR A 101 -16.79 -8.13 10.24
CA TYR A 101 -16.47 -7.36 9.03
C TYR A 101 -17.11 -5.98 9.06
N THR A 102 -16.65 -5.09 8.19
CA THR A 102 -17.21 -3.75 7.99
C THR A 102 -17.84 -3.68 6.61
N VAL A 103 -19.06 -3.14 6.52
CA VAL A 103 -19.76 -2.91 5.26
C VAL A 103 -19.46 -1.51 4.78
N PHE A 104 -18.91 -1.41 3.58
CA PHE A 104 -18.62 -0.15 2.90
C PHE A 104 -19.63 0.08 1.77
N SER A 105 -19.96 1.35 1.52
CA SER A 105 -20.69 1.78 0.34
C SER A 105 -19.86 2.80 -0.42
N GLU A 106 -19.78 2.63 -1.74
CA GLU A 106 -19.11 3.57 -2.62
C GLU A 106 -19.91 4.87 -2.75
N PHE A 107 -19.23 6.01 -2.70
CA PHE A 107 -19.82 7.29 -3.00
C PHE A 107 -19.96 7.47 -4.51
N ARG A 108 -21.21 7.38 -4.98
CA ARG A 108 -21.58 7.72 -6.35
C ARG A 108 -22.27 9.09 -6.34
N GLY A 109 -21.51 10.16 -6.12
CA GLY A 109 -22.03 11.51 -6.34
C GLY A 109 -22.43 11.69 -7.81
N SER A 110 -23.54 12.37 -8.09
CA SER A 110 -23.81 12.89 -9.43
C SER A 110 -22.78 13.99 -9.78
N PRO A 111 -22.40 14.13 -11.06
CA PRO A 111 -21.38 15.10 -11.52
C PRO A 111 -21.71 16.54 -11.12
#